data_AF-A0A931NVQ0-F1
#
_entry.id   AF-A0A931NVQ0-F1
#
_cell.length_a   1.000
_cell.length_b   1.000
_cell.length_c   1.000
_cell.angle_alpha   90.00
_cell.angle_beta   90.00
_cell.angle_gamma   90.00
#
_symmetry.space_group_name_H-M   'P 1'
#
loop_
_entity.id
_entity.type
_entity.pdbx_description
1 polymer ?
#
loop_
_entity_poly.entity_id
_entity_poly.type
_entity_poly.pdbx_seq_one_letter_code
_entity_poly.pdbx_strand_id
1 'polypeptide(L)' 'MVMGFWKRRQSMNPGEVARQVHSLWLTRALSTRREYPRIPIRAVDSGGFARLMNRPGGPALAERWWACALDRVDDVEVED' A
#
# COMPACT_ATOMS: atom_id res chain seq x y z
N MET A 1 18.92 -21.31 34.26
CA MET A 1 17.66 -20.65 34.66
C MET A 1 17.25 -19.73 33.52
N VAL A 2 16.40 -20.20 32.61
CA VAL A 2 15.99 -19.45 31.40
C VAL A 2 14.56 -18.97 31.62
N MET A 3 14.38 -17.70 31.98
CA MET A 3 13.05 -17.11 32.13
C MET A 3 13.11 -15.60 31.84
N GLY A 4 12.30 -15.15 30.88
CA GLY A 4 11.75 -13.78 30.96
C GLY A 4 11.83 -12.87 29.74
N PHE A 5 12.38 -13.27 28.59
CA PHE A 5 12.43 -12.37 27.41
C PHE A 5 11.19 -12.43 26.48
N TRP A 6 10.18 -13.22 26.84
CA TRP A 6 8.88 -13.26 26.14
C TRP A 6 7.90 -12.22 26.70
N LYS A 7 8.35 -10.99 26.89
CA LYS A 7 7.50 -9.90 27.38
C LYS A 7 6.72 -9.31 26.21
N ARG A 8 5.48 -9.78 26.04
CA ARG A 8 4.36 -9.10 25.35
C ARG A 8 4.67 -8.58 23.94
N ARG A 9 4.63 -9.47 22.95
CA ARG A 9 4.00 -9.08 21.67
C ARG A 9 2.51 -8.90 21.98
N GLN A 10 2.12 -7.67 22.31
CA GLN A 10 0.72 -7.27 22.30
C GLN A 10 0.18 -7.72 20.92
N SER A 11 -0.79 -8.64 20.91
CA SER A 11 -1.43 -9.12 19.69
C SER A 11 -2.27 -7.96 19.15
N MET A 12 -1.62 -7.01 18.48
CA MET A 12 -2.32 -5.94 17.79
C MET A 12 -3.24 -6.57 16.76
N ASN A 13 -4.48 -6.10 16.74
CA ASN A 13 -5.43 -6.50 15.70
C ASN A 13 -4.82 -6.12 14.33
N PRO A 14 -4.95 -6.95 13.27
CA PRO A 14 -4.48 -6.58 11.93
C PRO A 14 -4.87 -5.16 11.50
N GLY A 15 -6.05 -4.68 11.89
CA GLY A 15 -6.48 -3.30 11.63
C GLY A 15 -5.65 -2.23 12.36
N GLU A 16 -5.19 -2.49 13.58
CA GLU A 16 -4.32 -1.58 14.33
C GLU A 16 -2.91 -1.55 13.73
N VAL A 17 -2.40 -2.71 13.32
CA VAL A 17 -1.12 -2.81 12.59
C VAL A 17 -1.18 -2.01 11.30
N ALA A 18 -2.26 -2.18 10.52
CA ALA A 18 -2.47 -1.42 9.28
C ALA A 18 -2.51 0.09 9.52
N ARG A 19 -3.26 0.55 10.54
CA ARG A 19 -3.31 1.98 10.92
C ARG A 19 -1.95 2.52 11.34
N GLN A 20 -1.18 1.77 12.12
CA GLN A 20 0.14 2.20 12.58
C GLN A 20 1.12 2.33 11.42
N VAL A 21 1.19 1.32 10.55
CA VAL A 21 2.03 1.32 9.35
C VAL A 21 1.65 2.50 8.44
N HIS A 22 0.35 2.71 8.22
CA HIS A 22 -0.14 3.81 7.39
C HIS A 22 0.19 5.18 7.98
N SER A 23 0.03 5.35 9.30
CA SER A 23 0.34 6.60 9.99
C SER A 23 1.84 6.95 9.93
N LEU A 24 2.70 5.94 10.10
CA LEU A 24 4.16 6.08 9.94
C LEU A 24 4.51 6.49 8.51
N TRP A 25 3.92 5.83 7.52
CA TRP A 25 4.13 6.15 6.12
C TRP A 25 3.69 7.59 5.79
N LEU A 26 2.47 8.00 6.19
CA LEU A 26 1.96 9.35 5.97
C LEU A 26 2.83 10.41 6.64
N THR A 27 3.22 10.18 7.90
CA THR A 27 4.09 11.10 8.64
C THR A 27 5.41 11.31 7.90
N ARG A 28 6.03 10.23 7.42
CA ARG A 28 7.25 10.30 6.62
C ARG A 28 7.01 10.97 5.27
N ALA A 29 5.88 10.70 4.63
CA ALA A 29 5.55 11.30 3.34
C ALA A 29 5.41 12.82 3.45
N LEU A 30 4.63 13.28 4.43
CA LEU A 30 4.39 14.70 4.69
C LEU A 30 5.65 15.45 5.16
N SER A 31 6.55 14.78 5.91
CA SER A 31 7.80 15.40 6.36
C SER A 31 8.83 15.54 5.24
N THR A 32 8.68 14.81 4.14
CA THR A 32 9.56 14.94 2.97
C THR A 32 8.95 15.85 1.91
N ARG A 33 9.74 16.73 1.29
CA ARG A 33 9.32 17.48 0.09
C ARG A 33 9.36 16.63 -1.19
N ARG A 34 9.23 15.31 -1.07
CA ARG A 34 9.24 14.40 -2.23
C ARG A 34 7.89 14.49 -2.93
N GLU A 35 7.93 14.38 -4.26
CA GLU A 35 6.71 14.33 -5.04
C GLU A 35 6.13 12.90 -4.99
N TYR A 36 4.97 12.76 -4.35
CA TYR A 36 4.27 11.48 -4.25
C TYR A 36 3.27 11.29 -5.41
N PRO A 37 3.02 10.03 -5.82
CA PRO A 37 1.92 9.73 -6.73
C PRO A 37 0.60 10.18 -6.07
N ARG A 38 -0.25 10.85 -6.84
CA ARG A 38 -1.58 11.28 -6.38
C ARG A 38 -2.62 10.26 -6.84
N ILE A 39 -3.68 10.12 -6.05
CA ILE A 39 -4.86 9.38 -6.48
C ILE A 39 -5.42 10.08 -7.74
N PRO A 40 -5.63 9.34 -8.85
CA PRO A 40 -6.26 9.90 -10.04
C PRO A 40 -7.60 10.53 -9.72
N ILE A 41 -7.82 11.76 -10.19
CA ILE A 41 -9.11 12.45 -10.10
C ILE A 41 -9.98 12.26 -11.35
N ARG A 42 -9.46 11.56 -12.36
CA ARG A 42 -10.17 11.24 -13.61
C ARG A 42 -10.26 9.72 -13.74
N ALA A 43 -11.30 9.27 -14.45
CA ALA A 43 -11.42 7.88 -14.85
C ALA A 43 -10.17 7.41 -15.60
N VAL A 44 -9.85 6.11 -15.48
CA VAL A 44 -8.70 5.48 -16.14
C VAL A 44 -8.78 5.70 -17.64
N ASP A 45 -9.95 5.44 -18.22
CA ASP A 45 -10.25 5.56 -19.65
C ASP A 45 -10.14 7.01 -20.16
N SER A 46 -10.24 7.98 -19.24
CA SER A 46 -10.04 9.41 -19.53
C SER A 46 -8.64 9.91 -19.17
N GLY A 47 -7.67 9.00 -19.01
CA GLY A 47 -6.26 9.33 -18.77
C GLY A 47 -5.92 9.65 -17.32
N GLY A 48 -6.69 9.17 -16.32
CA GLY A 48 -6.41 9.40 -14.90
C GLY A 48 -5.01 8.99 -14.45
N PHE A 49 -4.44 7.96 -15.07
CA PHE A 49 -3.09 7.48 -14.79
C PHE A 49 -2.01 8.07 -15.70
N ALA A 50 -2.35 8.93 -16.66
CA ALA A 50 -1.39 9.44 -17.65
C ALA A 50 -0.16 10.10 -17.00
N ARG A 51 -0.35 10.82 -15.90
CA ARG A 51 0.77 11.42 -15.16
C ARG A 51 1.73 10.38 -14.58
N LEU A 52 1.22 9.25 -14.07
CA LEU A 52 2.06 8.17 -13.57
C LEU A 52 2.78 7.48 -14.75
N MET A 53 2.04 7.17 -15.81
CA MET A 53 2.55 6.45 -16.98
C MET A 53 3.64 7.22 -17.74
N ASN A 54 3.59 8.55 -17.72
CA ASN A 54 4.60 9.40 -18.35
C ASN A 54 5.88 9.59 -17.51
N ARG A 55 5.96 9.07 -16.28
CA ARG A 55 7.19 9.15 -15.47
C ARG A 55 8.19 8.07 -15.92
N PRO A 56 9.50 8.34 -15.86
CA PRO A 56 10.51 7.30 -15.96
C PRO A 56 10.23 6.18 -14.94
N GLY A 57 10.06 4.94 -15.42
CA GLY A 57 9.72 3.78 -14.59
C GLY A 57 8.27 3.73 -14.07
N GLY A 58 7.41 4.67 -14.48
CA GLY A 58 6.00 4.74 -14.10
C GLY A 58 5.18 3.48 -14.44
N PRO A 59 5.26 2.97 -15.68
CA PRO A 59 4.58 1.73 -16.06
C PRO A 59 4.97 0.53 -15.18
N ALA A 60 6.27 0.31 -14.96
CA ALA A 60 6.76 -0.77 -14.10
C ALA A 60 6.33 -0.58 -12.62
N LEU A 61 6.19 0.66 -12.16
CA LEU A 61 5.68 0.95 -10.81
C LEU A 61 4.18 0.62 -10.69
N ALA A 62 3.39 0.94 -11.72
CA ALA A 62 1.97 0.62 -11.77
C ALA A 62 1.74 -0.89 -11.77
N GLU A 63 2.49 -1.63 -12.58
CA GLU A 63 2.42 -3.09 -12.67
C GLU A 63 2.74 -3.75 -11.32
N ARG A 64 3.84 -3.36 -10.67
CA ARG A 64 4.17 -3.88 -9.33
C ARG A 64 3.10 -3.56 -8.29
N TRP A 65 2.51 -2.37 -8.36
CA TRP A 65 1.46 -1.99 -7.43
C TRP A 65 0.24 -2.90 -7.60
N TRP A 66 -0.20 -3.14 -8.83
CA TRP A 66 -1.31 -4.05 -9.12
C TRP A 66 -1.01 -5.50 -8.73
N ALA A 67 0.17 -6.00 -9.05
CA ALA A 67 0.60 -7.35 -8.65
C ALA A 67 0.51 -7.51 -7.12
N CYS A 68 1.05 -6.56 -6.36
CA CYS A 68 0.96 -6.58 -4.89
C CYS A 68 -0.45 -6.35 -4.33
N ALA A 69 -1.32 -5.64 -5.06
CA ALA A 69 -2.69 -5.39 -4.61
C ALA A 69 -3.55 -6.64 -4.78
N LEU A 70 -3.40 -7.34 -5.90
CA LEU A 70 -4.18 -8.53 -6.24
C LEU A 70 -3.67 -9.79 -5.55
N ASP A 71 -2.36 -9.91 -5.29
CA ASP A 71 -1.76 -11.00 -4.50
C ASP A 71 -2.33 -11.13 -3.07
N ARG A 72 -3.09 -10.12 -2.62
CA ARG A 72 -3.70 -10.08 -1.28
C ARG A 72 -5.22 -10.24 -1.29
N VAL A 73 -5.83 -10.44 -2.45
CA VAL A 73 -7.26 -10.65 -2.58
C VAL A 73 -7.47 -12.13 -2.87
N ASP A 74 -8.20 -12.82 -2.00
CA ASP A 74 -8.57 -14.22 -2.25
C ASP A 74 -9.46 -14.28 -3.50
N ASP A 75 -9.26 -15.30 -4.34
CA ASP A 75 -10.14 -15.55 -5.47
C ASP A 75 -11.54 -15.88 -4.92
N VAL A 76 -12.53 -15.05 -5.28
CA VAL A 76 -13.92 -15.34 -4.96
C VAL A 76 -14.39 -16.38 -5.97
N GLU A 77 -14.60 -17.62 -5.53
CA GLU A 77 -15.30 -18.62 -6.32
C GLU A 77 -16.70 -18.08 -6.66
N VAL A 78 -16.92 -17.77 -7.93
CA VAL A 78 -18.25 -17.43 -8.45
C VAL A 78 -18.88 -18.76 -8.87
N GLU A 79 -19.81 -19.27 -8.08
CA GLU A 79 -20.65 -20.41 -8.50
C GLU A 79 -21.60 -19.95 -9.62
N ASP A 80 -21.56 -20.65 -10.75
CA ASP A 80 -22.38 -20.43 -11.97
C ASP A 80 -23.89 -20.73 -11.76
#